data_AF-A0A940YCX9-F1
#
_entry.id   AF-A0A940YCX9-F1
#
_cell.length_a   1.000
_cell.length_b   1.000
_cell.length_c   1.000
_cell.angle_alpha   90.00
_cell.angle_beta   90.00
_cell.angle_gamma   90.00
#
_symmetry.space_group_name_H-M   'P 1'
#
loop_
_entity.id
_entity.type
_entity.pdbx_description
1 polymer ?
#
loop_
_entity_poly.entity_id
_entity_poly.type
_entity_poly.pdbx_seq_one_letter_code
_entity_poly.pdbx_strand_id
1 'polypeptide(L)'
;MMFANTVLAWGLGAALTSVAAWAAPPRSVDQEAPGVRTAWQMVPVETRPGDAAHGWRYFVQPGEHRAVVISPSGDYYYSQGQGLARVFTAGGAG
;
A
#
# COMPACT_ATOMS: atom_id res chain seq x y z
N MET A 1 2.43 -38.83 -16.97
CA MET A 1 3.16 -39.60 -15.95
C MET A 1 3.33 -38.70 -14.74
N MET A 2 2.76 -39.09 -13.61
CA MET A 2 2.68 -38.34 -12.35
C MET A 2 3.84 -38.77 -11.46
N PHE A 3 4.75 -37.86 -11.11
CA PHE A 3 5.76 -38.11 -10.09
C PHE A 3 5.38 -37.33 -8.84
N ALA A 4 4.82 -38.08 -7.89
CA ALA A 4 4.67 -37.68 -6.51
C ALA A 4 6.05 -37.38 -5.92
N ASN A 5 6.16 -36.26 -5.18
CA ASN A 5 7.31 -36.03 -4.32
C ASN A 5 6.82 -35.65 -2.94
N THR A 6 6.62 -36.69 -2.12
CA THR A 6 6.39 -36.58 -0.68
C THR A 6 7.75 -36.63 0.01
N VAL A 7 8.19 -35.52 0.59
CA VAL A 7 9.24 -35.54 1.62
C VAL A 7 8.72 -34.86 2.88
N LEU A 8 9.02 -35.56 3.96
CA LEU A 8 8.52 -35.51 5.32
C LEU A 8 8.90 -34.21 6.06
N ALA A 9 7.97 -33.72 6.88
CA ALA A 9 8.15 -32.58 7.78
C ALA A 9 8.72 -33.03 9.13
N TRP A 10 9.72 -32.29 9.65
CA TRP A 10 10.11 -32.14 11.06
C TRP A 10 10.88 -30.80 11.13
N GLY A 11 10.66 -29.84 12.03
CA GLY A 11 9.83 -29.72 13.22
C GLY A 11 9.92 -28.27 13.73
N LEU A 12 9.20 -28.02 14.82
CA LEU A 12 8.81 -26.72 15.39
C LEU A 12 9.95 -25.76 15.75
N GLY A 13 9.65 -24.45 15.68
CA GLY A 13 10.03 -23.54 16.78
C GLY A 13 10.56 -22.17 16.40
N ALA A 14 9.66 -21.22 16.11
CA ALA A 14 9.67 -19.86 16.68
C ALA A 14 8.43 -19.13 16.18
N ALA A 15 7.56 -18.76 17.11
CA ALA A 15 6.34 -18.03 16.83
C ALA A 15 6.64 -16.70 16.11
N LEU A 16 6.32 -16.61 14.83
CA LEU A 16 5.82 -15.34 14.32
C LEU A 16 4.37 -15.29 14.75
N THR A 17 4.08 -14.55 15.81
CA THR A 17 2.72 -14.10 16.08
C THR A 17 2.27 -13.31 14.86
N SER A 18 1.62 -14.02 13.94
CA SER A 18 0.71 -13.43 12.96
C SER A 18 -0.25 -12.56 13.76
N VAL A 19 0.03 -11.25 13.81
CA VAL A 19 -1.01 -10.28 14.15
C VAL A 19 -1.98 -10.36 13.01
N ALA A 20 -2.96 -11.24 13.19
CA ALA A 20 -4.04 -11.42 12.30
C ALA A 20 -4.81 -10.09 12.31
N ALA A 21 -4.69 -9.34 11.23
CA ALA A 21 -5.57 -8.23 10.91
C ALA A 21 -6.95 -8.80 10.56
N TRP A 22 -7.65 -9.35 11.54
CA TRP A 22 -8.96 -9.98 11.35
C TRP A 22 -9.94 -9.64 12.48
N ALA A 23 -9.89 -8.39 12.94
CA ALA A 23 -11.00 -7.81 13.71
C ALA A 23 -10.94 -6.29 13.61
N ALA A 24 -10.82 -5.75 12.40
CA ALA A 24 -11.39 -4.42 12.19
C ALA A 24 -12.90 -4.66 12.09
N PRO A 25 -13.73 -4.18 13.04
CA PRO A 25 -15.17 -4.17 12.81
C PRO A 25 -15.43 -3.47 11.47
N PRO A 26 -16.49 -3.83 10.72
CA PRO A 26 -16.98 -2.94 9.70
C PRO A 26 -17.31 -1.65 10.42
N ARG A 27 -16.38 -0.68 10.35
CA ARG A 27 -16.69 0.71 10.61
C ARG A 27 -17.86 0.96 9.69
N SER A 28 -19.04 1.08 10.28
CA SER A 28 -20.17 1.75 9.68
C SER A 28 -19.54 2.94 8.98
N VAL A 29 -19.62 2.92 7.66
CA VAL A 29 -19.32 4.10 6.85
C VAL A 29 -20.34 5.08 7.39
N ASP A 30 -19.92 5.88 8.37
CA ASP A 30 -20.65 7.05 8.80
C ASP A 30 -20.86 7.82 7.51
N GLN A 31 -22.10 7.74 7.05
CA GLN A 31 -22.79 8.67 6.19
C GLN A 31 -21.79 9.65 5.56
N GLU A 32 -21.23 9.28 4.39
CA GLU A 32 -20.42 10.21 3.63
C GLU A 32 -21.27 11.44 3.41
N ALA A 33 -20.98 12.49 4.19
CA ALA A 33 -21.62 13.78 4.02
C ALA A 33 -21.44 14.12 2.54
N PRO A 34 -22.52 14.34 1.76
CA PRO A 34 -22.39 14.65 0.35
C PRO A 34 -21.67 15.99 0.24
N GLY A 35 -20.35 15.97 0.10
CA GLY A 35 -19.52 17.17 0.22
C GLY A 35 -18.01 17.01 0.27
N VAL A 36 -17.42 15.86 0.63
CA VAL A 36 -15.95 15.75 0.72
C VAL A 36 -15.36 15.20 -0.58
N ARG A 37 -15.36 16.02 -1.64
CA ARG A 37 -14.55 15.81 -2.85
C ARG A 37 -13.03 15.98 -2.61
N THR A 38 -12.63 16.10 -1.34
CA THR A 38 -11.27 16.40 -0.91
C THR A 38 -10.57 15.27 -0.16
N ALA A 39 -11.25 14.13 0.06
CA ALA A 39 -10.66 12.99 0.75
C ALA A 39 -9.68 12.25 -0.18
N TRP A 40 -8.45 12.05 0.31
CA TRP A 40 -7.47 11.19 -0.34
C TRP A 40 -7.87 9.72 -0.19
N GLN A 41 -7.93 9.01 -1.31
CA GLN A 41 -8.22 7.58 -1.36
C GLN A 41 -6.94 6.80 -1.65
N MET A 42 -6.69 5.77 -0.85
CA MET A 42 -5.59 4.84 -1.10
C MET A 42 -5.94 3.95 -2.30
N VAL A 43 -5.01 3.81 -3.24
CA VAL A 43 -5.13 2.88 -4.36
C VAL A 43 -4.40 1.59 -3.97
N PRO A 44 -5.12 0.47 -3.74
CA PRO A 44 -4.48 -0.80 -3.48
C PRO A 44 -3.75 -1.28 -4.74
N VAL A 45 -2.47 -1.63 -4.59
CA VAL A 45 -1.66 -2.23 -5.65
C VAL A 45 -1.13 -3.55 -5.12
N GLU A 46 -1.57 -4.66 -5.71
CA GLU A 46 -1.04 -5.98 -5.39
C GLU A 46 0.38 -6.09 -5.91
N THR A 47 1.33 -6.31 -5.00
CA THR A 47 2.76 -6.44 -5.32
C THR A 47 3.36 -7.56 -4.48
N ARG A 48 4.38 -8.21 -5.02
CA ARG A 48 5.18 -9.23 -4.37
C ARG A 48 6.58 -8.68 -4.06
N PRO A 49 7.28 -9.25 -3.06
CA PRO A 49 8.70 -8.97 -2.89
C PRO A 49 9.47 -9.21 -4.19
N GLY A 50 10.23 -8.21 -4.63
CA GLY A 50 10.95 -8.22 -5.92
C GLY A 50 10.28 -7.41 -7.03
N ASP A 51 9.00 -7.07 -6.90
CA ASP A 51 8.34 -6.16 -7.84
C ASP A 51 8.86 -4.73 -7.64
N ALA A 52 9.05 -3.99 -8.73
CA ALA A 52 9.52 -2.60 -8.66
C ALA A 52 8.58 -1.67 -7.86
N ALA A 53 7.28 -1.98 -7.86
CA ALA A 53 6.26 -1.26 -7.12
C ALA A 53 6.09 -1.73 -5.66
N HIS A 54 6.83 -2.76 -5.23
CA HIS A 54 6.72 -3.26 -3.86
C HIS A 54 7.10 -2.18 -2.84
N GLY A 55 6.26 -2.02 -1.81
CA GLY A 55 6.45 -1.03 -0.74
C GLY A 55 6.06 0.41 -1.11
N TRP A 56 5.70 0.68 -2.36
CA TRP A 56 5.16 1.98 -2.76
C TRP A 56 3.73 2.15 -2.28
N ARG A 57 3.36 3.37 -1.90
CA ARG A 57 1.99 3.73 -1.51
C ARG A 57 1.44 4.79 -2.45
N TYR A 58 0.20 4.58 -2.90
CA TYR A 58 -0.44 5.41 -3.91
C TYR A 58 -1.75 5.98 -3.35
N PHE A 59 -1.94 7.28 -3.54
CA PHE A 59 -3.15 7.99 -3.14
C PHE A 59 -3.63 8.86 -4.29
N VAL A 60 -4.95 8.95 -4.45
CA VAL A 60 -5.60 9.83 -5.41
C VAL A 60 -6.66 10.66 -4.70
N GLN A 61 -6.89 11.87 -5.18
CA GLN A 61 -8.03 12.69 -4.76
C GLN A 61 -9.05 12.69 -5.91
N PRO A 62 -10.11 11.87 -5.83
CA PRO A 62 -11.10 11.76 -6.90
C PRO A 62 -11.75 13.11 -7.18
N GLY A 63 -11.86 13.47 -8.46
CA GLY A 63 -12.48 14.72 -8.90
C GLY A 63 -11.54 15.93 -8.97
N GLU A 64 -10.31 15.84 -8.46
CA GLU A 64 -9.31 16.92 -8.56
C GLU A 64 -8.10 16.58 -9.43
N HIS A 65 -8.04 15.37 -9.99
CA HIS A 65 -6.89 14.86 -10.78
C HIS A 65 -5.55 14.98 -10.03
N ARG A 66 -5.59 14.95 -8.69
CA ARG A 66 -4.39 14.98 -7.85
C ARG A 66 -4.01 13.56 -7.43
N ALA A 67 -2.71 13.30 -7.40
CA ALA A 67 -2.15 12.04 -6.92
C ALA A 67 -0.93 12.29 -6.02
N VAL A 68 -0.76 11.45 -5.01
CA VAL A 68 0.44 11.38 -4.18
C VAL A 68 0.98 9.96 -4.26
N VAL A 69 2.29 9.86 -4.43
CA VAL A 69 3.02 8.59 -4.44
C VAL A 69 4.16 8.69 -3.44
N ILE A 70 4.24 7.72 -2.54
CA ILE A 70 5.27 7.65 -1.50
C ILE A 70 6.13 6.42 -1.76
N SER A 71 7.43 6.65 -1.94
CA SER A 71 8.40 5.57 -2.12
C SER A 71 8.63 4.80 -0.81
N PRO A 72 9.17 3.56 -0.88
CA PRO A 72 9.53 2.80 0.32
C PRO A 72 10.53 3.52 1.23
N SER A 73 11.42 4.35 0.66
CA SER A 73 12.39 5.17 1.39
C SER A 73 11.79 6.44 2.01
N GLY A 74 10.55 6.78 1.67
CA GLY A 74 9.85 7.95 2.20
C GLY A 74 9.92 9.20 1.33
N ASP A 75 10.51 9.16 0.14
CA ASP A 75 10.38 10.28 -0.83
C ASP A 75 8.92 10.45 -1.26
N TYR A 76 8.49 11.71 -1.41
CA TYR A 76 7.12 12.05 -1.80
C TYR A 76 7.10 12.64 -3.20
N TYR A 77 6.14 12.16 -3.96
CA TYR A 77 5.86 12.60 -5.30
C TYR A 77 4.40 13.06 -5.37
N TYR A 78 4.18 14.17 -6.06
CA TYR A 78 2.88 14.81 -6.19
C TYR A 78 2.56 15.08 -7.66
N SER A 79 1.30 14.90 -8.02
CA SER A 79 0.75 15.21 -9.32
C SER A 79 -0.51 16.06 -9.16
N GLN A 80 -0.67 17.05 -10.04
CA GLN A 80 -1.90 17.83 -10.24
C GLN A 80 -2.47 17.59 -11.66
N GLY A 81 -2.27 16.39 -12.20
CA GLY A 81 -2.71 16.03 -13.55
C GLY A 81 -1.74 16.40 -14.68
N GLN A 82 -0.55 16.92 -14.35
CA GLN A 82 0.51 17.29 -15.31
C GLN A 82 1.69 16.31 -15.30
N GLY A 83 1.52 15.14 -14.68
CA GLY A 83 2.60 14.20 -14.39
C GLY A 83 3.08 14.29 -12.96
N LEU A 84 3.99 13.37 -12.61
CA LEU A 84 4.45 13.15 -11.25
C LEU A 84 5.75 13.90 -10.99
N ALA A 85 5.77 14.80 -10.01
CA ALA A 85 6.96 15.55 -9.60
C ALA A 85 7.38 15.15 -8.18
N ARG A 86 8.68 15.00 -7.94
CA ARG A 86 9.19 14.81 -6.57
C ARG A 86 9.14 16.13 -5.82
N VAL A 87 8.48 16.14 -4.67
CA VAL A 87 8.30 17.35 -3.83
C VAL A 87 9.03 17.28 -2.50
N PHE A 88 9.46 16.08 -2.09
CA PHE A 88 10.26 15.87 -0.89
C PHE A 88 11.17 14.66 -1.07
N THR A 89 12.39 14.78 -0.52
CA THR A 89 13.36 13.68 -0.47
C THR A 89 13.67 13.39 1.00
N ALA A 90 13.40 12.17 1.46
CA ALA A 90 13.55 11.80 2.87
C ALA A 90 15.00 11.73 3.34
N GLY A 91 15.95 11.52 2.41
CA GLY A 91 17.39 11.51 2.68
C GLY A 91 18.13 12.77 2.22
N GLY A 92 17.43 13.82 1.79
CA GLY A 92 18.06 15.07 1.37
C GLY A 92 18.44 15.90 2.60
N ALA A 93 19.72 15.97 2.92
CA ALA A 93 20.24 17.01 3.81
C ALA A 93 19.93 18.38 3.19
N GLY A 94 19.43 19.30 4.02
CA GLY A 94 19.15 20.69 3.65
C GLY A 94 20.39 21.52 3.35
#